data_AF-A0A1P9WSX9-F1
#
_entry.id   AF-A0A1P9WSX9-F1
#
_cell.length_a   1.000
_cell.length_b   1.000
_cell.length_c   1.000
_cell.angle_alpha   90.00
_cell.angle_beta   90.00
_cell.angle_gamma   90.00
#
_symmetry.space_group_name_H-M   'P 1'
#
loop_
_entity.id
_entity.type
_entity.pdbx_description
1 polymer ?
#
loop_
_entity_poly.entity_id
_entity_poly.type
_entity_poly.pdbx_seq_one_letter_code
_entity_poly.pdbx_strand_id
1 'polypeptide(L)'
;MAQDRYILNFKGSPPLPADDVRLIRAKSHVVDSSRKTLLVEVQEDEVVYELARKLPDWTVKKETQYAVPTTRPRVKKTPKA
;
A
#
# COMPACT_ATOMS: atom_id res chain seq x y z
N MET A 1 15.78 3.08 9.18
CA MET A 1 14.62 3.99 9.04
C MET A 1 13.41 3.12 8.79
N ALA A 2 12.28 3.38 9.45
CA ALA A 2 11.10 2.53 9.32
C ALA A 2 10.49 2.74 7.93
N GLN A 3 10.28 1.67 7.17
CA GLN A 3 9.60 1.72 5.88
C GLN A 3 8.11 1.57 6.11
N ASP A 4 7.35 2.60 5.72
CA ASP A 4 5.89 2.61 5.83
C ASP A 4 5.25 2.38 4.46
N ARG A 5 4.12 1.67 4.48
CA ARG A 5 3.36 1.33 3.27
C ARG A 5 2.10 2.16 3.13
N TYR A 6 1.82 2.55 1.90
CA TYR A 6 0.69 3.39 1.53
C TYR A 6 0.01 2.84 0.29
N ILE A 7 -1.31 2.98 0.27
CA ILE A 7 -2.19 2.61 -0.82
C ILE A 7 -2.57 3.89 -1.57
N LEU A 8 -2.18 3.95 -2.84
CA LEU A 8 -2.52 5.01 -3.77
C LEU A 8 -3.66 4.52 -4.68
N ASN A 9 -4.85 5.12 -4.59
CA ASN A 9 -5.97 4.80 -5.49
C ASN A 9 -6.23 5.92 -6.48
N PHE A 10 -6.22 5.59 -7.75
CA PHE A 10 -6.58 6.49 -8.85
C PHE A 10 -8.10 6.65 -8.93
N LYS A 11 -8.57 7.89 -8.91
CA LYS A 11 -10.00 8.24 -9.04
C LYS A 11 -10.48 8.19 -10.50
N GLY A 12 -9.61 8.46 -11.46
CA GLY A 12 -9.94 8.50 -12.89
C GLY A 12 -10.26 7.14 -13.52
N SER A 13 -10.48 7.15 -14.82
CA SER A 13 -10.78 5.94 -15.60
C SER A 13 -9.49 5.22 -16.02
N PRO A 14 -9.42 3.88 -15.93
CA PRO A 14 -8.25 3.15 -16.38
C PRO A 14 -8.04 3.32 -17.90
N PRO A 15 -6.80 3.18 -18.39
CA PRO A 15 -5.59 2.77 -17.68
C PRO A 15 -5.00 3.86 -16.76
N LEU A 16 -4.10 3.45 -15.85
CA LEU A 16 -3.36 4.41 -15.02
C LEU A 16 -2.51 5.35 -15.91
N PRO A 17 -2.49 6.67 -15.64
CA PRO A 17 -1.66 7.60 -16.40
C PRO A 17 -0.18 7.24 -16.27
N ALA A 18 0.52 7.06 -17.40
CA ALA A 18 1.91 6.62 -17.42
C ALA A 18 2.85 7.63 -16.73
N ASP A 19 2.56 8.92 -16.85
CA ASP A 19 3.35 10.00 -16.23
C ASP A 19 3.24 9.97 -14.71
N ASP A 20 2.03 9.77 -14.18
CA ASP A 20 1.78 9.64 -12.74
C ASP A 20 2.51 8.42 -12.19
N VAL A 21 2.39 7.27 -12.85
CA VAL A 21 3.06 6.03 -12.44
C VAL A 21 4.58 6.20 -12.45
N ARG A 22 5.13 6.91 -13.43
CA ARG A 22 6.57 7.21 -13.51
C ARG A 22 7.00 8.12 -12.35
N LEU A 23 6.22 9.15 -12.03
CA LEU A 23 6.49 10.04 -10.89
C LEU A 23 6.47 9.28 -9.56
N ILE A 24 5.46 8.40 -9.37
CA ILE A 24 5.34 7.57 -8.17
C ILE A 24 6.57 6.67 -8.03
N ARG A 25 6.93 5.93 -9.08
CA ARG A 25 8.12 5.04 -9.08
C ARG A 25 9.45 5.75 -8.85
N ALA A 26 9.55 7.02 -9.25
CA ALA A 26 10.76 7.81 -9.02
C ALA A 26 10.93 8.24 -7.55
N LYS A 27 9.84 8.26 -6.78
CA LYS A 27 9.82 8.74 -5.40
C LYS A 27 9.57 7.65 -4.36
N SER A 28 8.93 6.56 -4.76
CA SER A 28 8.58 5.44 -3.89
C SER A 28 8.85 4.10 -4.56
N HIS A 29 8.90 3.05 -3.74
CA HIS A 29 9.01 1.69 -4.24
C HIS A 29 7.61 1.11 -4.42
N VAL A 30 7.22 0.76 -5.65
CA VAL A 30 5.93 0.12 -5.91
C VAL A 30 6.03 -1.37 -5.57
N VAL A 31 5.34 -1.78 -4.51
CA VAL A 31 5.31 -3.16 -4.02
C VAL A 31 4.31 -4.00 -4.81
N ASP A 32 3.16 -3.43 -5.11
CA ASP A 32 2.10 -4.11 -5.87
C ASP A 32 1.30 -3.10 -6.71
N SER A 33 0.67 -3.59 -7.77
CA SER A 33 -0.13 -2.78 -8.68
C SER A 33 -1.36 -3.53 -9.20
N SER A 34 -2.50 -2.84 -9.19
CA SER A 34 -3.75 -3.27 -9.81
C SER A 34 -4.17 -2.29 -10.91
N ARG A 35 -5.35 -2.49 -11.50
CA ARG A 35 -5.88 -1.59 -12.55
C ARG A 35 -6.05 -0.14 -12.12
N LYS A 36 -6.29 0.11 -10.83
CA LYS A 36 -6.56 1.46 -10.28
C LYS A 36 -5.83 1.76 -8.96
N THR A 37 -5.08 0.81 -8.44
CA THR A 37 -4.46 0.93 -7.11
C THR A 37 -2.99 0.56 -7.18
N LEU A 38 -2.16 1.29 -6.46
CA LEU A 38 -0.76 0.98 -6.24
C LEU A 38 -0.51 0.85 -4.74
N LEU A 39 0.17 -0.22 -4.33
CA LEU A 39 0.77 -0.32 -3.01
C LEU A 39 2.21 0.16 -3.13
N VAL A 40 2.56 1.18 -2.35
CA VAL A 40 3.89 1.77 -2.37
C VAL A 40 4.50 1.76 -0.99
N GLU A 41 5.82 1.64 -0.96
CA GLU A 41 6.64 1.72 0.23
C GLU A 41 7.53 2.96 0.14
N VAL A 42 7.58 3.72 1.22
CA VAL A 42 8.36 4.95 1.33
C VAL A 42 9.26 4.92 2.57
N GLN A 43 10.37 5.64 2.50
CA GLN A 43 11.25 5.83 3.64
C GLN A 43 10.77 6.96 4.56
N GLU A 44 10.08 7.95 4.00
CA GLU A 44 9.60 9.14 4.69
C GLU A 44 8.17 9.46 4.28
N ASP A 45 7.30 9.71 5.26
CA ASP A 45 5.87 10.01 5.03
C ASP A 45 5.67 11.29 4.19
N GLU A 46 6.60 12.24 4.26
CA GLU A 46 6.58 13.49 3.50
C GLU A 46 6.47 13.25 1.99
N VAL A 47 7.14 12.21 1.48
CA VAL A 47 7.10 11.82 0.07
C VAL A 47 5.67 11.57 -0.39
N VAL A 48 4.86 10.92 0.45
CA VAL A 48 3.48 10.57 0.10
C VAL A 48 2.57 11.79 0.15
N TYR A 49 2.79 12.70 1.10
CA TYR A 49 2.10 13.99 1.15
C TYR A 49 2.42 14.85 -0.08
N GLU A 50 3.67 14.86 -0.54
CA GLU A 50 4.04 15.53 -1.79
C GLU A 50 3.36 14.90 -3.01
N LEU A 51 3.34 13.56 -3.10
CA LEU A 51 2.64 12.85 -4.17
C LEU A 51 1.15 13.18 -4.17
N ALA A 52 0.49 13.19 -3.01
CA ALA A 52 -0.91 13.56 -2.89
C ALA A 52 -1.21 14.98 -3.36
N ARG A 53 -0.29 15.94 -3.16
CA ARG A 53 -0.43 17.32 -3.64
C ARG A 53 -0.24 17.43 -5.16
N LYS A 54 0.71 16.67 -5.73
CA LYS A 54 1.03 16.70 -7.17
C LYS A 54 0.05 15.90 -8.03
N LEU A 55 -0.63 14.92 -7.42
CA LEU A 55 -1.50 13.97 -8.10
C LEU A 55 -2.95 14.11 -7.58
N PRO A 56 -3.71 15.13 -8.02
CA PRO A 56 -5.04 15.43 -7.46
C PRO A 56 -6.07 14.32 -7.72
N ASP A 57 -5.88 13.56 -8.80
CA ASP A 57 -6.71 12.41 -9.16
C ASP A 57 -6.38 11.15 -8.35
N TRP A 58 -5.44 11.23 -7.42
CA TRP A 58 -5.06 10.11 -6.57
C TRP A 58 -5.52 10.33 -5.13
N THR A 59 -5.77 9.24 -4.43
CA THR A 59 -6.01 9.23 -2.98
C THR A 59 -4.96 8.39 -2.30
N VAL A 60 -4.52 8.86 -1.15
CA VAL A 60 -3.53 8.18 -0.33
C VAL A 60 -4.20 7.69 0.94
N LYS A 61 -3.91 6.44 1.32
CA LYS A 61 -4.21 5.91 2.66
C LYS A 61 -3.01 5.10 3.15
N LYS A 62 -2.69 5.18 4.45
CA LYS A 62 -1.70 4.27 5.05
C LYS A 62 -2.23 2.83 4.97
N GLU A 63 -1.35 1.87 4.71
CA GLU A 63 -1.71 0.45 4.70
C GLU A 63 -2.21 0.06 6.08
N THR A 64 -3.41 -0.53 6.13
CA THR A 64 -3.95 -1.14 7.34
C THR A 64 -3.94 -2.65 7.15
N GLN A 65 -3.22 -3.35 8.02
CA GLN A 65 -3.18 -4.81 8.04
C GLN A 65 -4.25 -5.34 8.99
N TYR A 66 -5.07 -6.26 8.50
CA TYR A 66 -6.06 -6.95 9.31
C TYR A 66 -5.63 -8.39 9.52
N ALA A 67 -5.55 -8.81 10.78
CA ALA A 67 -5.31 -10.21 11.10
C ALA A 67 -6.54 -11.04 10.70
N VAL A 68 -6.36 -11.98 9.78
CA VAL A 68 -7.43 -12.91 9.39
C VAL A 68 -7.59 -13.95 10.50
N PRO A 69 -8.78 -14.06 11.14
CA PRO A 69 -9.00 -15.07 12.18
C PRO A 69 -8.86 -16.48 11.59
N THR A 70 -8.02 -17.32 12.20
CA THR A 70 -7.87 -18.71 11.75
C THR A 70 -9.00 -19.57 12.29
N THR A 71 -9.64 -20.37 11.44
CA THR A 71 -10.64 -21.38 11.85
C THR A 71 -10.01 -22.69 12.35
N ARG A 72 -8.67 -22.81 12.29
CA ARG A 72 -7.99 -24.04 12.72
C ARG A 72 -8.04 -24.19 14.25
N PRO A 73 -8.49 -25.35 14.77
CA PRO A 73 -8.42 -25.64 16.20
C PRO A 73 -6.97 -25.56 16.68
N ARG A 74 -6.69 -24.65 17.62
CA ARG A 74 -5.42 -24.65 18.35
C ARG A 74 -5.50 -25.74 19.42
N VAL A 75 -4.72 -26.80 19.27
CA VAL A 75 -4.60 -27.87 20.28
C VAL A 75 -4.07 -27.25 21.58
N LYS A 76 -4.92 -27.16 22.61
CA LYS A 76 -4.61 -26.47 23.89
C LYS A 76 -3.87 -27.33 24.92
N LYS A 77 -3.52 -28.59 24.61
CA LYS A 77 -2.83 -29.46 25.56
C LYS A 77 -1.70 -30.22 24.89
N THR A 78 -0.49 -30.06 25.41
CA THR A 78 0.58 -31.04 25.26
C THR A 78 0.12 -32.35 25.93
N PRO A 79 0.33 -33.51 25.30
CA PRO A 79 0.10 -34.78 25.97
C PRO A 79 1.03 -34.81 27.19
N LYS A 80 0.45 -34.99 28.38
CA LYS A 80 1.23 -35.22 29.59
C LYS A 80 1.80 -36.64 29.45
N ALA A 81 3.11 -36.75 29.25
CA ALA A 81 3.83 -38.01 29.30
C ALA A 81 3.87 -38.55 30.73
#